data_AF-A0A956XXN0-F1
#
_entry.id   AF-A0A956XXN0-F1
#
_cell.length_a   1.000
_cell.length_b   1.000
_cell.length_c   1.000
_cell.angle_alpha   90.00
_cell.angle_beta   90.00
_cell.angle_gamma   90.00
#
_symmetry.space_group_name_H-M   'P 1'
#
loop_
_entity.id
_entity.type
_entity.pdbx_description
1 polymer ?
#
loop_
_entity_poly.entity_id
_entity_poly.type
_entity_poly.pdbx_seq_one_letter_code
_entity_poly.pdbx_strand_id
1 'polypeptide(L)'
;LPVTEVTYYDAAIYCAWRGGRLPTTTEWEYAASGQDNRLFPWGDDITEVPANHCDTNCSLQSNSTYDDGFRELAPAISFEDGESWAGIYNLSGNVSEWTSTRSFSGTDITRNIRLTKGGSYYSPIFALSIWFSAPAEVDDRLDTNGFRCVRTTDLP
;
A
#
# COMPACT_ATOMS: atom_id res chain seq x y z
N LEU A 1 -14.58 0.73 -4.03
CA LEU A 1 -13.18 0.40 -4.37
C LEU A 1 -12.29 1.52 -3.86
N PRO A 2 -10.99 1.29 -3.58
CA PRO A 2 -10.03 2.36 -3.36
C PRO A 2 -10.04 3.34 -4.53
N VAL A 3 -9.80 4.63 -4.25
CA VAL A 3 -9.60 5.63 -5.30
C VAL A 3 -8.15 5.54 -5.80
N THR A 4 -7.95 5.58 -7.11
CA THR A 4 -6.63 5.53 -7.76
C THR A 4 -6.52 6.64 -8.81
N GLU A 5 -5.44 6.65 -9.61
CA GLU A 5 -5.15 7.71 -10.61
C GLU A 5 -5.04 9.13 -10.00
N VAL A 6 -4.69 9.18 -8.72
CA VAL A 6 -4.48 10.41 -7.95
C VAL A 6 -3.00 10.67 -7.75
N THR A 7 -2.60 11.94 -7.87
CA THR A 7 -1.24 12.37 -7.55
C THR A 7 -1.01 12.35 -6.03
N TYR A 8 0.25 12.46 -5.62
CA TYR A 8 0.58 12.70 -4.21
C TYR A 8 -0.12 13.96 -3.67
N TYR A 9 -0.21 15.02 -4.50
CA TYR A 9 -0.83 16.28 -4.09
C TYR A 9 -2.33 16.15 -3.89
N ASP A 10 -3.03 15.45 -4.81
CA ASP A 10 -4.47 15.17 -4.69
C ASP A 10 -4.76 14.43 -3.37
N ALA A 11 -3.97 13.38 -3.10
CA ALA A 11 -4.08 12.57 -1.89
C ALA A 11 -3.80 13.40 -0.61
N ALA A 12 -2.72 14.20 -0.61
CA ALA A 12 -2.35 15.04 0.52
C ALA A 12 -3.38 16.14 0.80
N ILE A 13 -3.90 16.80 -0.24
CA ILE A 13 -4.95 17.83 -0.13
C ILE A 13 -6.23 17.20 0.41
N TYR A 14 -6.63 16.04 -0.09
CA TYR A 14 -7.81 15.34 0.43
C TYR A 14 -7.65 14.98 1.91
N CYS A 15 -6.49 14.43 2.31
CA CYS A 15 -6.26 14.13 3.71
C CYS A 15 -6.29 15.37 4.59
N ALA A 16 -5.70 16.49 4.14
CA ALA A 16 -5.77 17.77 4.83
C ALA A 16 -7.22 18.29 4.95
N TRP A 17 -8.01 18.20 3.87
CA TRP A 17 -9.44 18.54 3.89
C TRP A 17 -10.22 17.68 4.89
N ARG A 18 -9.84 16.40 5.04
CA ARG A 18 -10.36 15.50 6.07
C ARG A 18 -9.73 15.75 7.45
N GLY A 19 -8.98 16.82 7.69
CA GLY A 19 -8.36 17.10 8.99
C GLY A 19 -7.27 16.10 9.41
N GLY A 20 -6.60 15.49 8.43
CA GLY A 20 -5.49 14.57 8.62
C GLY A 20 -4.33 14.88 7.67
N ARG A 21 -3.50 13.88 7.43
CA ARG A 21 -2.40 13.92 6.45
C ARG A 21 -2.14 12.53 5.90
N LEU A 22 -1.25 12.43 4.90
CA LEU A 22 -0.70 11.12 4.52
C LEU A 22 0.18 10.56 5.65
N PRO A 23 0.23 9.22 5.81
CA PRO A 23 1.14 8.57 6.73
C PRO A 23 2.59 8.77 6.29
N THR A 24 3.52 8.74 7.24
CA THR A 24 4.91 8.42 6.95
C THR A 24 5.03 6.91 6.69
N THR A 25 6.10 6.48 6.02
CA THR A 25 6.40 5.03 5.86
C THR A 25 6.50 4.33 7.21
N THR A 26 7.08 4.97 8.23
CA THR A 26 7.19 4.40 9.57
C THR A 26 5.83 4.21 10.25
N GLU A 27 4.93 5.18 10.15
CA GLU A 27 3.56 5.02 10.68
C GLU A 27 2.79 3.93 9.93
N TRP A 28 2.98 3.86 8.62
CA TRP A 28 2.37 2.84 7.79
C TRP A 28 2.87 1.44 8.15
N GLU A 29 4.18 1.28 8.32
CA GLU A 29 4.80 0.00 8.73
C GLU A 29 4.35 -0.40 10.13
N TYR A 30 4.30 0.56 11.07
CA TYR A 30 3.78 0.30 12.40
C TYR A 30 2.30 -0.12 12.36
N ALA A 31 1.48 0.51 11.51
CA ALA A 31 0.09 0.10 11.31
C ALA A 31 -0.02 -1.33 10.73
N ALA A 32 0.97 -1.79 9.97
CA ALA A 32 1.02 -3.10 9.36
C ALA A 32 1.53 -4.21 10.30
N SER A 33 2.63 -3.99 11.03
CA SER A 33 3.27 -5.06 11.85
C SER A 33 3.28 -4.80 13.36
N GLY A 34 3.02 -3.57 13.79
CA GLY A 34 3.07 -3.18 15.20
C GLY A 34 4.51 -3.16 15.68
N GLN A 35 4.77 -3.80 16.82
CA GLN A 35 6.14 -4.01 17.32
C GLN A 35 6.75 -5.32 16.83
N ASP A 36 5.96 -6.17 16.18
CA ASP A 36 6.42 -7.42 15.62
C ASP A 36 7.13 -7.15 14.29
N ASN A 37 8.22 -7.86 14.01
CA ASN A 37 8.97 -7.70 12.77
C ASN A 37 8.43 -8.65 11.68
N ARG A 38 7.11 -8.63 11.47
CA ARG A 38 6.41 -9.49 10.49
C ARG A 38 6.75 -9.09 9.07
N LEU A 39 6.79 -10.06 8.16
CA LEU A 39 6.99 -9.83 6.74
C LEU A 39 5.74 -9.27 6.06
N PHE A 40 4.54 -9.72 6.46
CA PHE A 40 3.25 -9.27 5.97
C PHE A 40 2.29 -8.97 7.14
N PRO A 41 1.20 -8.21 6.94
CA PRO A 41 0.25 -7.88 8.00
C PRO A 41 -0.31 -9.13 8.71
N TRP A 42 -0.58 -10.18 7.92
CA TRP A 42 -1.08 -11.48 8.39
C TRP A 42 -0.02 -12.40 9.00
N GLY A 43 1.28 -12.09 8.84
CA GLY A 43 2.38 -12.92 9.34
C GLY A 43 3.43 -13.23 8.28
N ASP A 44 4.19 -14.30 8.50
CA ASP A 44 5.34 -14.69 7.66
C ASP A 44 5.03 -15.87 6.73
N ASP A 45 3.87 -16.51 6.90
CA ASP A 45 3.41 -17.59 6.04
C ASP A 45 2.87 -17.02 4.72
N ILE A 46 3.30 -17.62 3.62
CA ILE A 46 2.94 -17.26 2.25
C ILE A 46 2.30 -18.43 1.49
N THR A 47 1.94 -19.50 2.19
CA THR A 47 1.20 -20.63 1.61
C THR A 47 -0.18 -20.20 1.12
N GLU A 48 -0.85 -19.37 1.91
CA GLU A 48 -2.05 -18.62 1.54
C GLU A 48 -1.70 -17.13 1.58
N VAL A 49 -2.10 -16.38 0.55
CA VAL A 49 -1.80 -14.95 0.43
C VAL A 49 -3.12 -14.18 0.52
N PRO A 50 -3.59 -13.81 1.72
CA PRO A 50 -4.88 -13.14 1.90
C PRO A 50 -4.81 -11.66 1.49
N ALA A 51 -4.57 -11.41 0.20
CA ALA A 51 -4.45 -10.09 -0.39
C ALA A 51 -4.81 -10.15 -1.87
N ASN A 52 -5.27 -9.01 -2.40
CA ASN A 52 -5.41 -8.82 -3.83
C ASN A 52 -4.04 -8.48 -4.44
N HIS A 53 -3.52 -9.34 -5.30
CA HIS A 53 -2.18 -9.18 -5.86
C HIS A 53 -2.05 -9.84 -7.23
N CYS A 54 -0.87 -9.71 -7.86
CA CYS A 54 -0.65 -10.30 -9.17
C CYS A 54 -0.77 -11.85 -9.09
N ASP A 55 -1.85 -12.38 -9.65
CA ASP A 55 -2.25 -13.78 -9.61
C ASP A 55 -2.40 -14.36 -11.04
N THR A 56 -3.22 -15.42 -11.23
CA THR A 56 -3.48 -16.00 -12.56
C THR A 56 -4.02 -15.00 -13.60
N ASN A 57 -4.61 -13.89 -13.20
CA ASN A 57 -5.18 -12.87 -14.08
C ASN A 57 -4.13 -11.83 -14.53
N CYS A 58 -2.91 -11.88 -13.97
CA CYS A 58 -1.85 -10.93 -14.19
C CYS A 58 -0.80 -11.41 -15.21
N SER A 59 -0.37 -10.55 -16.13
CA SER A 59 0.64 -10.92 -17.14
C SER A 59 2.08 -11.02 -16.62
N LEU A 60 2.36 -10.58 -15.38
CA LEU A 60 3.70 -10.59 -14.80
C LEU A 60 4.01 -11.88 -14.01
N GLN A 61 3.01 -12.59 -13.49
CA GLN A 61 3.19 -13.84 -12.75
C GLN A 61 2.14 -14.87 -13.18
N SER A 62 2.55 -15.83 -14.02
CA SER A 62 1.68 -16.90 -14.52
C SER A 62 1.51 -18.04 -13.51
N ASN A 63 1.24 -17.76 -12.23
CA ASN A 63 0.87 -18.82 -11.30
C ASN A 63 -0.60 -19.20 -11.51
N SER A 64 -0.85 -20.14 -12.41
CA SER A 64 -2.20 -20.54 -12.84
C SER A 64 -3.02 -21.26 -11.75
N THR A 65 -2.48 -21.44 -10.54
CA THR A 65 -3.14 -22.19 -9.46
C THR A 65 -3.71 -21.30 -8.35
N TYR A 66 -3.53 -19.98 -8.44
CA TYR A 66 -4.02 -19.02 -7.45
C TYR A 66 -4.82 -17.91 -8.15
N ASP A 67 -6.02 -17.65 -7.66
CA ASP A 67 -6.94 -16.61 -8.13
C ASP A 67 -7.58 -15.98 -6.89
N ASP A 68 -7.36 -14.69 -6.68
CA ASP A 68 -7.91 -13.96 -5.53
C ASP A 68 -9.37 -13.51 -5.74
N GLY A 69 -9.91 -13.76 -6.94
CA GLY A 69 -11.27 -13.42 -7.36
C GLY A 69 -11.42 -12.01 -7.94
N PHE A 70 -10.35 -11.23 -8.03
CA PHE A 70 -10.36 -9.84 -8.51
C PHE A 70 -9.28 -9.60 -9.56
N ARG A 71 -9.71 -9.38 -10.81
CA ARG A 71 -8.80 -9.02 -11.90
C ARG A 71 -8.04 -7.70 -11.70
N GLU A 72 -8.67 -6.75 -11.00
CA GLU A 72 -8.13 -5.41 -10.74
C GLU A 72 -8.41 -5.05 -9.27
N LEU A 73 -9.08 -3.94 -8.97
CA LEU A 73 -9.34 -3.52 -7.60
C LEU A 73 -10.35 -4.43 -6.87
N ALA A 74 -10.05 -4.72 -5.62
CA ALA A 74 -10.99 -5.34 -4.68
C ALA A 74 -11.66 -4.26 -3.80
N PRO A 75 -12.83 -4.55 -3.17
CA PRO A 75 -13.42 -3.68 -2.15
C PRO A 75 -12.40 -3.29 -1.07
N ALA A 76 -12.55 -2.10 -0.48
CA ALA A 76 -11.59 -1.63 0.54
C ALA A 76 -11.61 -2.49 1.82
N ILE A 77 -12.72 -3.20 2.05
CA ILE A 77 -12.91 -4.18 3.12
C ILE A 77 -13.09 -5.53 2.41
N SER A 78 -11.99 -6.25 2.27
CA SER A 78 -11.88 -7.58 1.68
C SER A 78 -10.62 -8.24 2.26
N PHE A 79 -10.54 -9.58 2.21
CA PHE A 79 -9.43 -10.36 2.79
C PHE A 79 -9.29 -10.14 4.30
N GLU A 80 -10.26 -10.62 5.07
CA GLU A 80 -10.29 -10.54 6.55
C GLU A 80 -9.04 -11.17 7.18
N ASP A 81 -8.58 -12.31 6.66
CA ASP A 81 -7.35 -12.97 7.12
C ASP A 81 -6.07 -12.17 6.80
N GLY A 82 -6.18 -11.11 5.97
CA GLY A 82 -5.09 -10.21 5.57
C GLY A 82 -4.95 -8.95 6.43
N GLU A 83 -5.80 -8.77 7.44
CA GLU A 83 -5.76 -7.62 8.33
C GLU A 83 -4.45 -7.53 9.12
N SER A 84 -4.03 -6.30 9.42
CA SER A 84 -2.93 -6.09 10.37
C SER A 84 -3.33 -6.36 11.82
N TRP A 85 -2.35 -6.35 12.71
CA TRP A 85 -2.56 -6.41 14.17
C TRP A 85 -3.54 -5.36 14.72
N ALA A 86 -3.74 -4.25 13.98
CA ALA A 86 -4.63 -3.16 14.34
C ALA A 86 -6.02 -3.25 13.67
N GLY A 87 -6.34 -4.37 13.00
CA GLY A 87 -7.59 -4.58 12.27
C GLY A 87 -7.69 -3.76 10.97
N ILE A 88 -6.55 -3.49 10.35
CA ILE A 88 -6.49 -2.64 9.15
C ILE A 88 -6.38 -3.51 7.91
N TYR A 89 -7.40 -3.42 7.05
CA TYR A 89 -7.47 -4.12 5.77
C TYR A 89 -6.55 -3.53 4.71
N ASN A 90 -6.15 -4.40 3.77
CA ASN A 90 -5.51 -4.05 2.51
C ASN A 90 -4.29 -3.12 2.69
N LEU A 91 -3.46 -3.37 3.72
CA LEU A 91 -2.12 -2.78 3.79
C LEU A 91 -1.16 -3.53 2.85
N SER A 92 -1.41 -4.78 2.53
CA SER A 92 -0.66 -5.51 1.50
C SER A 92 -1.60 -5.81 0.33
N GLY A 93 -1.22 -5.39 -0.87
CA GLY A 93 -2.00 -5.58 -2.09
C GLY A 93 -3.10 -4.53 -2.33
N ASN A 94 -3.95 -4.80 -3.32
CA ASN A 94 -4.99 -3.93 -3.85
C ASN A 94 -4.43 -2.65 -4.47
N VAL A 95 -3.93 -1.69 -3.67
CA VAL A 95 -3.29 -0.47 -4.19
C VAL A 95 -2.03 -0.14 -3.40
N SER A 96 -0.99 0.31 -4.10
CA SER A 96 0.15 0.93 -3.45
C SER A 96 -0.30 2.25 -2.84
N GLU A 97 0.13 2.56 -1.63
CA GLU A 97 -0.35 3.74 -0.91
C GLU A 97 0.69 4.84 -0.83
N TRP A 98 0.32 6.05 -1.25
CA TRP A 98 1.13 7.25 -1.06
C TRP A 98 1.49 7.49 0.42
N THR A 99 2.77 7.77 0.67
CA THR A 99 3.26 8.24 1.98
C THR A 99 3.89 9.63 1.87
N SER A 100 4.01 10.34 2.98
CA SER A 100 4.70 11.64 3.04
C SER A 100 6.23 11.50 3.05
N THR A 101 6.79 10.31 3.19
CA THR A 101 8.25 10.09 3.24
C THR A 101 8.87 10.39 1.86
N ARG A 102 9.90 11.25 1.84
CA ARG A 102 10.69 11.52 0.63
C ARG A 102 11.61 10.35 0.32
N SER A 103 11.74 10.04 -0.96
CA SER A 103 12.87 9.27 -1.46
C SER A 103 13.89 10.22 -2.09
N PHE A 104 15.17 9.91 -1.96
CA PHE A 104 16.23 10.65 -2.62
C PHE A 104 16.78 9.81 -3.76
N SER A 105 16.70 10.33 -5.00
CA SER A 105 17.47 9.78 -6.10
C SER A 105 18.92 10.25 -5.93
N GLY A 106 19.84 9.32 -5.65
CA GLY A 106 21.22 9.63 -5.23
C GLY A 106 22.03 10.54 -6.16
N THR A 107 21.56 10.78 -7.39
CA THR A 107 22.22 11.66 -8.36
C THR A 107 21.36 12.85 -8.79
N ASP A 108 20.07 12.88 -8.47
CA ASP A 108 19.14 13.92 -8.92
C ASP A 108 18.26 14.41 -7.77
N ILE A 109 18.77 15.42 -7.08
CA ILE A 109 18.09 16.08 -5.95
C ILE A 109 16.93 16.98 -6.40
N THR A 110 16.71 17.16 -7.71
CA THR A 110 15.64 18.00 -8.23
C THR A 110 14.31 17.26 -8.33
N ARG A 111 14.35 15.92 -8.38
CA ARG A 111 13.14 15.11 -8.41
C ARG A 111 12.43 15.11 -7.06
N ASN A 112 11.13 15.35 -7.11
CA ASN A 112 10.26 15.25 -5.95
C ASN A 112 9.62 13.86 -5.95
N ILE A 113 10.22 12.95 -5.21
CA ILE A 113 9.83 11.53 -5.15
C ILE A 113 9.30 11.24 -3.75
N ARG A 114 8.21 10.47 -3.69
CA ARG A 114 7.68 9.90 -2.45
C ARG A 114 7.77 8.39 -2.47
N LEU A 115 7.81 7.82 -1.29
CA LEU A 115 7.69 6.37 -1.14
C LEU A 115 6.21 5.99 -1.12
N THR A 116 5.90 4.92 -1.84
CA THR A 116 4.63 4.20 -1.75
C THR A 116 4.84 2.86 -1.04
N LYS A 117 3.80 2.33 -0.41
CA LYS A 117 3.84 1.12 0.41
C LYS A 117 2.77 0.11 0.01
N GLY A 118 2.95 -1.16 0.37
CA GLY A 118 1.91 -2.19 0.31
C GLY A 118 1.79 -2.95 -1.01
N GLY A 119 2.26 -2.39 -2.13
CA GLY A 119 2.05 -3.01 -3.44
C GLY A 119 0.58 -2.97 -3.86
N SER A 120 0.27 -3.47 -5.06
CA SER A 120 -1.06 -3.39 -5.67
C SER A 120 -1.54 -4.75 -6.18
N TYR A 121 -2.76 -4.79 -6.74
CA TYR A 121 -3.29 -5.93 -7.51
C TYR A 121 -2.38 -6.37 -8.67
N TYR A 122 -1.45 -5.51 -9.10
CA TYR A 122 -0.49 -5.81 -10.17
C TYR A 122 0.93 -6.05 -9.65
N SER A 123 1.09 -6.32 -8.35
CA SER A 123 2.38 -6.50 -7.70
C SER A 123 2.69 -7.96 -7.37
N PRO A 124 3.95 -8.40 -7.56
CA PRO A 124 4.42 -9.70 -7.09
C PRO A 124 4.45 -9.76 -5.56
N ILE A 125 4.35 -10.96 -4.97
CA ILE A 125 4.26 -11.13 -3.51
C ILE A 125 5.37 -10.42 -2.72
N PHE A 126 6.60 -10.34 -3.22
CA PHE A 126 7.68 -9.66 -2.48
C PHE A 126 7.40 -8.16 -2.29
N ALA A 127 6.70 -7.53 -3.25
CA ALA A 127 6.35 -6.11 -3.20
C ALA A 127 5.18 -5.83 -2.25
N LEU A 128 4.49 -6.87 -1.78
CA LEU A 128 3.46 -6.78 -0.75
C LEU A 128 4.04 -6.76 0.66
N SER A 129 5.33 -7.09 0.81
CA SER A 129 5.95 -7.15 2.14
C SER A 129 5.99 -5.77 2.82
N ILE A 130 5.89 -5.78 4.15
CA ILE A 130 5.78 -4.57 4.96
C ILE A 130 6.98 -3.66 4.77
N TRP A 131 8.18 -4.19 4.55
CA TRP A 131 9.40 -3.39 4.41
C TRP A 131 9.58 -2.82 2.99
N PHE A 132 8.92 -3.40 1.98
CA PHE A 132 9.06 -2.92 0.61
C PHE A 132 8.52 -1.49 0.48
N SER A 133 9.22 -0.68 -0.30
CA SER A 133 8.79 0.67 -0.67
C SER A 133 9.14 0.92 -2.13
N ALA A 134 8.20 1.47 -2.90
CA ALA A 134 8.45 1.86 -4.28
C ALA A 134 8.53 3.39 -4.41
N PRO A 135 9.58 3.94 -5.04
CA PRO A 135 9.62 5.36 -5.36
C PRO A 135 8.61 5.69 -6.45
N ALA A 136 7.89 6.81 -6.30
CA ALA A 136 7.01 7.36 -7.33
C ALA A 136 7.15 8.89 -7.38
N GLU A 137 7.11 9.47 -8.58
CA GLU A 137 7.18 10.92 -8.76
C GLU A 137 5.84 11.52 -8.31
N VAL A 138 5.88 12.68 -7.64
CA VAL A 138 4.67 13.25 -7.00
C VAL A 138 3.52 13.55 -7.97
N ASP A 139 3.82 13.70 -9.26
CA ASP A 139 2.86 14.01 -10.32
C ASP A 139 2.33 12.75 -11.03
N ASP A 140 2.84 11.56 -10.68
CA ASP A 140 2.39 10.29 -11.25
C ASP A 140 0.93 10.00 -10.89
N ARG A 141 0.18 9.50 -11.88
CA ARG A 141 -1.21 9.04 -11.75
C ARG A 141 -1.27 7.60 -12.24
N LEU A 142 -1.19 6.66 -11.30
CA LEU A 142 -1.25 5.23 -11.61
C LEU A 142 -2.58 4.67 -11.11
N ASP A 143 -3.18 3.80 -11.92
CA ASP A 143 -4.35 2.99 -11.57
C ASP A 143 -4.09 2.03 -10.41
N THR A 144 -2.82 1.77 -10.12
CA THR A 144 -2.31 0.95 -9.02
C THR A 144 -1.92 1.73 -7.76
N ASN A 145 -1.97 3.07 -7.78
CA ASN A 145 -1.65 3.92 -6.63
C ASN A 145 -2.90 4.57 -6.03
N GLY A 146 -3.13 4.33 -4.75
CA GLY A 146 -4.13 4.99 -3.92
C GLY A 146 -3.50 5.61 -2.68
N PHE A 147 -4.29 5.76 -1.62
CA PHE A 147 -3.80 6.29 -0.34
C PHE A 147 -4.77 6.03 0.81
N ARG A 148 -4.25 6.21 2.03
CA ARG A 148 -5.06 6.40 3.24
C ARG A 148 -4.59 7.63 4.00
N CYS A 149 -5.46 8.15 4.86
CA CYS A 149 -5.15 9.27 5.73
C CYS A 149 -4.91 8.81 7.15
N VAL A 150 -3.97 9.47 7.83
CA VAL A 150 -3.79 9.37 9.28
C VAL A 150 -4.20 10.68 9.94
N ARG A 151 -4.61 10.59 11.20
CA ARG A 151 -4.93 11.73 12.04
C ARG A 151 -4.24 11.54 13.38
N THR A 152 -3.68 12.62 13.90
CA THR A 152 -3.26 12.65 15.30
C THR A 152 -4.52 12.62 16.15
N THR A 153 -4.64 11.61 17.00
CA THR A 153 -5.62 11.63 18.08
C THR A 153 -4.99 12.33 19.26
N ASP A 154 -5.70 13.28 19.87
CA ASP A 154 -5.40 13.67 21.24
C ASP A 154 -5.70 12.44 22.10
N LEU A 155 -4.67 11.65 22.40
CA LEU A 155 -4.81 10.60 23.40
C LEU A 155 -4.93 11.30 24.76
N PRO A 156 -5.94 10.97 25.59
CA PRO A 156 -5.99 11.44 26.97
C PRO A 156 -4.84 10.88 27.81
#